data_AF-A0A969WNT1-F1
#
_entry.id   AF-A0A969WNT1-F1
#
_cell.length_a   1.000
_cell.length_b   1.000
_cell.length_c   1.000
_cell.angle_alpha   90.00
_cell.angle_beta   90.00
_cell.angle_gamma   90.00
#
_symmetry.space_group_name_H-M   'P 1'
#
loop_
_entity.id
_entity.type
_entity.pdbx_description
1 polymer ?
#
loop_
_entity_poly.entity_id
_entity_poly.type
_entity_poly.pdbx_seq_one_letter_code
_entity_poly.pdbx_strand_id
1 'polypeptide(L)'
;MKIIRGLLLIFQFALGLLLLLAYAAYYVDPLNFIWLIPLGFLLPLFLLLNVLLIPIWLLLKKKYAIISIVLILLGLPQINGLIPFKKYITPKAKCENSIKLISYNVDLFGLYKWDRNEKNKSDIFSFIEAEAPDIM
;
A
#
# COMPACT_ATOMS: atom_id res chain seq x y z
N MET A 1 24.82 -18.97 -20.64
CA MET A 1 24.27 -18.95 -19.26
C MET A 1 24.94 -17.95 -18.29
N LYS A 2 26.23 -17.59 -18.39
CA LYS A 2 26.87 -16.62 -17.47
C LYS A 2 26.37 -15.18 -17.65
N ILE A 3 26.17 -14.74 -18.90
CA ILE A 3 25.70 -13.38 -19.25
C ILE A 3 24.31 -13.11 -18.67
N ILE A 4 23.35 -14.03 -18.88
CA ILE A 4 21.98 -13.90 -18.34
C ILE A 4 21.98 -13.73 -16.82
N ARG A 5 22.81 -14.50 -16.10
CA ARG A 5 22.93 -14.36 -14.64
C ARG A 5 23.55 -13.02 -14.23
N GLY A 6 24.54 -12.54 -14.99
CA GLY A 6 25.13 -11.23 -14.76
C GLY A 6 24.09 -10.12 -14.89
N LEU A 7 23.27 -10.15 -15.96
CA LEU A 7 22.18 -9.19 -16.16
C LEU A 7 21.13 -9.27 -15.05
N LEU A 8 20.73 -10.48 -14.64
CA LEU A 8 19.81 -10.67 -13.52
C LEU A 8 20.37 -10.15 -12.20
N LEU A 9 21.67 -10.28 -11.95
CA LEU A 9 22.30 -9.72 -10.75
C LEU A 9 22.29 -8.19 -10.77
N ILE A 10 22.62 -7.57 -11.91
CA ILE A 10 22.56 -6.11 -12.04
C ILE A 10 21.12 -5.64 -11.78
N PHE A 11 20.14 -6.32 -12.36
CA PHE A 11 18.72 -6.02 -12.16
C PHE A 11 18.30 -6.19 -10.68
N GLN A 12 18.75 -7.25 -10.00
CA GLN A 12 18.52 -7.47 -8.57
C GLN A 12 19.06 -6.32 -7.73
N PHE A 13 20.30 -5.88 -7.97
CA PHE A 13 20.91 -4.78 -7.21
C PHE A 13 20.20 -3.45 -7.48
N ALA A 14 19.86 -3.17 -8.74
CA ALA A 14 19.11 -1.97 -9.11
C ALA A 14 17.73 -1.94 -8.42
N LEU A 15 16.99 -3.04 -8.46
CA LEU A 15 15.70 -3.15 -7.77
C LEU A 15 15.83 -3.09 -6.25
N GLY A 16 16.89 -3.66 -5.68
CA GLY A 16 17.15 -3.57 -4.25
C GLY A 16 17.43 -2.14 -3.80
N LEU A 17 18.20 -1.39 -4.59
CA LEU A 17 18.45 0.04 -4.33
C LEU A 17 17.16 0.86 -4.42
N LEU A 18 16.34 0.64 -5.45
CA LEU A 18 15.04 1.32 -5.60
C LEU A 18 14.11 1.01 -4.43
N LEU A 19 14.10 -0.24 -3.96
CA LEU A 19 13.32 -0.64 -2.79
C LEU A 19 13.79 0.07 -1.51
N LEU A 20 15.10 0.16 -1.29
CA LEU A 20 15.66 0.90 -0.15
C LEU A 20 15.35 2.39 -0.20
N LEU A 21 15.43 3.01 -1.38
CA LEU A 21 15.03 4.42 -1.56
C LEU A 21 13.54 4.63 -1.31
N ALA A 22 12.69 3.68 -1.74
CA ALA A 22 11.27 3.72 -1.45
C ALA A 22 10.99 3.58 0.06
N TYR A 23 11.76 2.76 0.79
CA TYR A 23 11.68 2.74 2.25
C TYR A 23 12.14 4.05 2.88
N ALA A 24 13.21 4.67 2.35
CA ALA A 24 13.70 5.96 2.83
C ALA A 24 12.68 7.08 2.64
N ALA A 25 11.89 7.05 1.55
CA ALA A 25 10.85 8.02 1.26
C ALA A 25 9.81 8.15 2.40
N TYR A 26 9.62 7.10 3.21
CA TYR A 26 8.72 7.13 4.36
C TYR A 26 9.23 8.04 5.51
N TYR A 27 10.53 8.24 5.62
CA TYR A 27 11.16 8.96 6.75
C TYR A 27 11.58 10.39 6.42
N VAL A 28 11.42 10.80 5.16
CA VAL A 28 11.97 12.05 4.64
C VAL A 28 10.83 13.02 4.35
N ASP A 29 11.05 14.30 4.64
CA ASP A 29 10.10 15.36 4.30
C ASP A 29 9.95 15.48 2.76
N PRO A 30 8.76 15.23 2.20
CA PRO A 30 8.53 15.26 0.75
C PRO A 30 8.76 16.65 0.15
N LEU A 31 8.68 17.74 0.93
CA LEU A 31 8.95 19.09 0.44
C LEU A 31 10.42 19.29 0.08
N ASN A 32 11.32 18.71 0.88
CA ASN A 32 12.76 18.80 0.65
C ASN A 32 13.25 17.78 -0.39
N PHE A 33 12.52 16.67 -0.57
CA PHE A 33 12.93 15.56 -1.43
C PHE A 33 11.81 15.09 -2.36
N ILE A 34 11.34 16.00 -3.21
CA ILE A 34 10.26 15.75 -4.17
C ILE A 34 10.54 14.54 -5.08
N TRP A 35 11.82 14.29 -5.40
CA TRP A 35 12.23 13.18 -6.25
C TRP A 35 12.05 11.79 -5.59
N LEU A 36 11.92 11.69 -4.26
CA LEU A 36 11.61 10.43 -3.57
C LEU A 36 10.11 10.07 -3.59
N ILE A 37 9.22 11.06 -3.78
CA ILE A 37 7.77 10.86 -3.77
C ILE A 37 7.33 9.73 -4.73
N PRO A 38 7.71 9.73 -6.02
CA PRO A 38 7.29 8.64 -6.92
C PRO A 38 7.85 7.28 -6.50
N LEU A 39 9.00 7.22 -5.83
CA LEU A 39 9.58 5.97 -5.33
C LEU A 39 8.76 5.40 -4.17
N GLY A 40 8.32 6.25 -3.23
CA GLY A 40 7.43 5.85 -2.15
C GLY A 40 6.09 5.33 -2.66
N PHE A 41 5.53 5.94 -3.71
CA PHE A 41 4.32 5.46 -4.38
C PHE A 41 4.52 4.08 -5.04
N LEU A 42 5.67 3.86 -5.68
CA LEU A 42 6.02 2.60 -6.34
C LEU A 42 6.54 1.52 -5.38
N LEU A 43 6.53 1.77 -4.06
CA LEU A 43 6.95 0.81 -3.04
C LEU A 43 6.32 -0.58 -3.23
N PRO A 44 4.99 -0.75 -3.43
CA PRO A 44 4.39 -2.08 -3.60
C PRO A 44 4.93 -2.81 -4.83
N LEU A 45 5.21 -2.07 -5.91
CA LEU A 45 5.75 -2.63 -7.15
C LEU A 45 7.19 -3.13 -6.93
N PHE A 46 8.07 -2.33 -6.33
CA PHE A 46 9.45 -2.74 -6.06
C PHE A 46 9.51 -3.91 -5.09
N LEU A 47 8.63 -3.94 -4.09
CA LEU A 47 8.51 -5.06 -3.17
C LEU A 47 8.10 -6.34 -3.90
N LEU A 48 7.06 -6.27 -4.74
CA LEU A 48 6.57 -7.41 -5.52
C LEU A 48 7.66 -7.98 -6.44
N LEU A 49 8.39 -7.12 -7.15
CA LEU A 49 9.49 -7.56 -8.01
C LEU A 49 10.61 -8.25 -7.22
N ASN A 50 10.97 -7.74 -6.03
CA ASN A 50 11.94 -8.39 -5.16
C ASN A 50 11.46 -9.76 -4.66
N VAL A 51 10.16 -9.91 -4.36
CA VAL A 51 9.55 -11.20 -4.00
C VAL A 51 9.62 -12.18 -5.16
N LEU A 52 9.29 -11.76 -6.39
CA LEU A 52 9.36 -12.61 -7.58
C LEU A 52 10.79 -13.07 -7.93
N LEU A 53 11.81 -12.28 -7.54
CA LEU A 53 13.21 -12.67 -7.72
C LEU A 53 13.65 -13.82 -6.80
N ILE A 54 12.99 -14.03 -5.66
CA ILE A 54 13.33 -15.12 -4.73
C ILE A 54 13.24 -16.50 -5.40
N PRO A 55 12.09 -16.94 -5.96
CA PRO A 55 12.00 -18.25 -6.61
C PRO A 55 12.94 -18.37 -7.81
N ILE A 56 13.12 -17.29 -8.59
CA ILE A 56 14.07 -17.27 -9.72
C ILE A 56 15.50 -17.59 -9.23
N TRP A 57 15.95 -16.95 -8.15
CA TRP A 57 17.26 -17.20 -7.59
C TRP A 57 17.36 -18.53 -6.86
N LEU A 58 16.29 -19.03 -6.24
CA LEU A 58 16.30 -20.36 -5.62
C LEU A 58 16.56 -21.48 -6.66
N LEU A 59 16.03 -21.32 -7.88
CA LEU A 59 16.25 -22.25 -8.99
C LEU A 59 17.65 -22.10 -9.62
N LEU A 60 18.14 -20.86 -9.76
CA LEU A 60 19.43 -20.60 -10.43
C LEU A 60 20.63 -20.73 -9.46
N LYS A 61 20.60 -19.99 -8.35
CA LYS A 61 21.67 -19.85 -7.35
C LYS A 61 21.12 -19.32 -6.03
N LYS A 62 20.81 -20.25 -5.11
CA LYS A 62 20.18 -19.98 -3.79
C LYS A 62 20.83 -18.85 -2.97
N LYS A 63 22.15 -18.64 -3.09
CA LYS A 63 22.88 -17.59 -2.36
C LYS A 63 22.35 -16.18 -2.65
N TYR A 64 21.88 -15.90 -3.87
CA TYR A 64 21.39 -14.57 -4.24
C TYR A 64 19.95 -14.31 -3.79
N ALA A 65 19.17 -15.36 -3.51
CA ALA A 65 17.81 -15.21 -2.97
C ALA A 65 17.84 -14.55 -1.58
N ILE A 66 18.92 -14.74 -0.82
CA ILE A 66 19.14 -14.13 0.50
C ILE A 66 19.09 -12.60 0.40
N ILE A 67 19.55 -12.01 -0.71
CA ILE A 67 19.56 -10.55 -0.90
C ILE A 67 18.12 -10.01 -0.89
N SER A 68 17.23 -10.54 -1.72
CA SER A 68 15.81 -10.15 -1.72
C SER A 68 15.16 -10.37 -0.37
N ILE A 69 15.44 -11.51 0.29
CA ILE A 69 14.85 -11.84 1.59
C ILE A 69 15.25 -10.80 2.65
N VAL A 70 16.54 -10.46 2.74
CA VAL A 70 17.02 -9.48 3.71
C VAL A 70 16.41 -8.10 3.43
N LEU A 71 16.34 -7.68 2.17
CA LEU A 71 15.73 -6.40 1.80
C LEU A 71 14.25 -6.32 2.21
N ILE A 72 13.48 -7.39 1.99
CA ILE A 72 12.07 -7.46 2.40
C ILE A 72 11.92 -7.40 3.92
N LEU A 73 12.79 -8.10 4.66
CA LEU A 73 12.76 -8.11 6.13
C LEU A 73 13.07 -6.74 6.73
N LEU A 74 13.96 -5.96 6.10
CA LEU A 74 14.26 -4.59 6.54
C LEU A 74 13.03 -3.65 6.40
N GLY A 75 12.15 -3.92 5.44
CA GLY A 75 10.96 -3.12 5.16
C GLY A 75 9.68 -3.54 5.88
N LEU A 76 9.74 -4.45 6.85
CA LEU A 76 8.54 -4.95 7.54
C LEU A 76 7.64 -3.84 8.13
N PRO A 77 8.17 -2.76 8.74
CA PRO A 77 7.34 -1.66 9.22
C PRO A 77 6.51 -0.99 8.11
N GLN A 78 7.11 -0.77 6.94
CA GLN A 78 6.47 -0.15 5.77
C GLN A 78 5.44 -1.11 5.15
N ILE A 79 5.75 -2.41 5.09
CA ILE A 79 4.85 -3.45 4.58
C ILE A 79 3.57 -3.53 5.43
N ASN A 80 3.68 -3.39 6.76
CA ASN A 80 2.50 -3.33 7.64
C ASN A 80 1.58 -2.13 7.36
N GLY A 81 2.14 -1.02 6.84
CA GLY A 81 1.36 0.13 6.38
C GLY A 81 0.62 -0.14 5.07
N LEU A 82 1.18 -0.97 4.18
CA LEU A 82 0.55 -1.36 2.91
C LEU A 82 -0.58 -2.38 3.11
N ILE A 83 -0.37 -3.36 3.99
CA ILE A 83 -1.33 -4.42 4.27
C ILE A 83 -1.59 -4.42 5.78
N PRO A 84 -2.72 -3.88 6.25
CA PRO A 84 -3.03 -3.78 7.68
C PRO A 84 -3.45 -5.14 8.24
N PHE A 85 -2.51 -6.09 8.33
CA PHE A 85 -2.74 -7.46 8.82
C PHE A 85 -3.47 -7.50 10.17
N LYS A 86 -3.16 -6.56 11.07
CA LYS A 86 -3.81 -6.46 12.40
C LYS A 86 -5.32 -6.22 12.34
N LYS A 87 -5.82 -5.53 11.32
CA LYS A 87 -7.26 -5.24 11.16
C LYS A 87 -8.08 -6.49 10.80
N TYR A 88 -7.43 -7.51 10.22
CA TYR A 88 -8.07 -8.77 9.85
C TYR A 88 -7.98 -9.85 10.94
N ILE A 89 -6.95 -9.81 11.77
CA ILE A 89 -6.69 -10.84 12.79
C ILE A 89 -7.40 -10.53 14.11
N THR A 90 -7.53 -9.24 14.45
CA THR A 90 -8.23 -8.83 15.68
C THR A 90 -9.67 -8.48 15.31
N PRO A 91 -10.69 -9.30 15.65
CA PRO A 91 -12.06 -8.84 15.56
C PRO A 91 -12.17 -7.56 16.38
N LYS A 92 -12.75 -6.50 15.81
CA LYS A 92 -13.10 -5.30 16.59
C LYS A 92 -13.85 -5.82 17.82
N ALA A 93 -13.31 -5.60 19.01
CA ALA A 93 -14.05 -5.83 20.23
C ALA A 93 -15.36 -5.04 20.07
N LYS A 94 -16.50 -5.73 20.10
CA LYS A 94 -17.78 -5.05 20.28
C LYS A 94 -17.72 -4.46 21.67
N CYS A 95 -17.31 -3.20 21.78
CA CYS A 95 -17.45 -2.47 23.03
C CYS A 95 -18.95 -2.36 23.29
N GLU A 96 -19.43 -2.99 24.36
CA GLU A 96 -20.75 -2.68 24.88
C GLU A 96 -20.77 -1.17 25.19
N ASN A 97 -21.81 -0.47 24.73
CA ASN A 97 -21.96 0.99 24.75
C ASN A 97 -21.03 1.81 23.82
N SER A 98 -20.63 1.28 22.66
CA SER A 98 -19.97 2.10 21.63
C SER A 98 -20.93 3.03 20.91
N ILE A 99 -20.52 4.29 20.69
CA ILE A 99 -21.20 5.26 19.83
C ILE A 99 -20.65 5.13 18.40
N LYS A 100 -21.54 5.01 17.42
CA LYS A 100 -21.24 5.02 15.99
C LYS A 100 -21.32 6.44 15.43
N LEU A 101 -20.15 7.04 15.19
CA LEU A 101 -20.00 8.36 14.55
C LEU A 101 -19.66 8.19 13.07
N ILE A 102 -20.36 8.93 12.19
CA ILE A 102 -20.04 9.00 10.76
C ILE A 102 -19.84 10.46 10.37
N SER A 103 -18.77 10.76 9.63
CA SER A 103 -18.62 12.03 8.91
C SER A 103 -18.64 11.72 7.42
N TYR A 104 -19.58 12.31 6.69
CA TYR A 104 -19.78 12.03 5.28
C TYR A 104 -19.85 13.32 4.46
N ASN A 105 -18.94 13.46 3.49
CA ASN A 105 -19.01 14.53 2.50
C ASN A 105 -20.02 14.14 1.41
N VAL A 106 -21.20 14.79 1.44
CA VAL A 106 -22.33 14.55 0.52
C VAL A 106 -22.19 15.27 -0.83
N ASP A 107 -21.06 15.94 -1.09
CA ASP A 107 -20.79 16.67 -2.33
C ASP A 107 -21.94 17.61 -2.74
N LEU A 108 -22.38 18.44 -1.78
CA LEU A 108 -23.50 19.37 -1.93
C LEU A 108 -24.79 18.72 -2.47
N PHE A 109 -25.00 17.42 -2.18
CA PHE A 109 -26.11 16.61 -2.68
C PHE A 109 -26.22 16.58 -4.21
N GLY A 110 -25.08 16.65 -4.91
CA GLY A 110 -25.04 16.62 -6.38
C GLY A 110 -25.70 17.83 -7.04
N LEU A 111 -25.73 18.99 -6.36
CA LEU A 111 -26.36 20.22 -6.89
C LEU A 111 -25.83 20.59 -8.27
N TYR A 112 -24.52 20.48 -8.44
CA TYR A 112 -23.86 20.65 -9.72
C TYR A 112 -23.73 19.26 -10.33
N LYS A 113 -24.44 18.97 -11.42
CA LYS A 113 -24.38 17.67 -12.13
C LYS A 113 -23.06 17.54 -12.92
N TRP A 114 -21.93 17.64 -12.22
CA TRP A 114 -20.59 17.63 -12.82
C TRP A 114 -20.23 16.25 -13.40
N ASP A 115 -20.80 15.18 -12.84
CA ASP A 115 -20.74 13.83 -13.36
C ASP A 115 -22.07 13.46 -14.06
N ARG A 116 -22.01 12.62 -15.10
CA ARG A 116 -23.19 11.99 -15.73
C ARG A 116 -23.82 10.93 -14.82
N ASN A 117 -23.14 10.57 -13.73
CA ASN A 117 -23.74 9.85 -12.62
C ASN A 117 -24.56 10.82 -11.79
N GLU A 118 -25.88 10.82 -12.00
CA GLU A 118 -26.82 11.40 -11.03
C GLU A 118 -26.73 10.56 -9.75
N LYS A 119 -25.75 10.84 -8.88
CA LYS A 119 -25.79 10.36 -7.51
C LYS A 119 -27.06 10.93 -6.90
N ASN A 120 -28.07 10.09 -6.82
CA ASN A 120 -29.37 10.54 -6.37
C ASN A 120 -29.28 10.80 -4.88
N LYS A 121 -29.90 11.88 -4.42
CA LYS A 121 -30.03 12.19 -2.99
C LYS A 121 -30.54 10.98 -2.21
N SER A 122 -31.38 10.15 -2.83
CA SER A 122 -31.85 8.87 -2.29
C SER A 122 -30.74 7.93 -1.85
N ASP A 123 -29.63 7.85 -2.60
CA ASP A 123 -28.55 6.90 -2.31
C ASP A 123 -27.75 7.35 -1.09
N ILE A 124 -27.60 8.67 -0.92
CA ILE A 124 -26.99 9.30 0.25
C ILE A 124 -27.83 8.99 1.50
N PHE A 125 -29.16 9.21 1.43
CA PHE A 125 -30.04 8.91 2.55
C PHE A 125 -30.11 7.40 2.84
N SER A 126 -30.20 6.56 1.80
CA SER A 126 -30.22 5.11 1.94
C SER A 126 -28.94 4.59 2.61
N PHE A 127 -27.78 5.18 2.28
CA PHE A 127 -26.51 4.83 2.93
C PHE A 127 -26.51 5.20 4.43
N ILE A 128 -26.98 6.41 4.77
CA ILE A 128 -27.03 6.87 6.17
C ILE A 128 -28.00 5.99 6.98
N GLU A 129 -29.16 5.65 6.42
CA GLU A 129 -30.13 4.76 7.04
C GLU A 129 -29.58 3.34 7.23
N ALA A 130 -28.90 2.78 6.21
CA ALA A 130 -28.29 1.46 6.30
C ALA A 130 -27.17 1.40 7.35
N GLU A 131 -26.42 2.48 7.52
CA GLU A 131 -25.39 2.57 8.54
C GLU A 131 -25.96 2.86 9.94
N ALA A 132 -27.10 3.54 10.07
CA ALA A 132 -27.73 3.89 11.35
C ALA A 132 -26.73 4.44 12.41
N PRO A 133 -26.02 5.55 12.12
CA PRO A 133 -25.10 6.16 13.08
C PRO A 133 -25.86 6.81 14.26
N ASP A 134 -25.23 6.82 15.43
CA ASP A 134 -25.74 7.53 16.61
C ASP A 134 -25.53 9.05 16.49
N ILE A 135 -24.47 9.47 15.78
CA ILE A 135 -24.09 10.88 15.57
C ILE A 135 -23.57 11.04 14.14
N MET A 136 -23.93 12.15 13.48
CA MET A 136 -23.45 12.56 12.16
C MET A 136 -22.89 13.98 12.16
#